data_AF-A0ABD1SUA1-F1
#
_entry.id   AF-A0ABD1SUA1-F1
#
_cell.length_a   1.000
_cell.length_b   1.000
_cell.length_c   1.000
_cell.angle_alpha   90.00
_cell.angle_beta   90.00
_cell.angle_gamma   90.00
#
_symmetry.space_group_name_H-M   'P 1'
#
loop_
_entity.id
_entity.type
_entity.pdbx_description
1 polymer ?
#
loop_
_entity_poly.entity_id
_entity_poly.type
_entity_poly.pdbx_seq_one_letter_code
_entity_poly.pdbx_strand_id
1 'polypeptide(L)'
;MASLAHKFKLWPLLLLSIVYVIPIHALNIGIHADGGQLSLNKECSRTCESEFCGVPPFLRYGKYCGILYTGCPGEQPCDLLDACCMKHDHCIQIKGNYLNKQCNLEFLNCVARFKKSGAPTFKGNTCKVDEVIQVINKVMHAAIVAGKIIDYEHSHRIRPVKFRHGLCTIRSVLHLLRILYWGGFLESDGHGRGTITTESPQA
;
A
#
# COMPACT_ATOMS: atom_id res chain seq x y z
N MET A 1 -35.59 -18.69 49.03
CA MET A 1 -34.58 -19.14 48.06
C MET A 1 -35.27 -19.36 46.72
N ALA A 2 -35.23 -18.38 45.81
CA ALA A 2 -35.74 -18.52 44.45
C ALA A 2 -34.81 -17.78 43.49
N SER A 3 -34.37 -18.53 42.49
CA SER A 3 -33.32 -18.30 41.51
C SER A 3 -33.39 -16.97 40.76
N LEU A 4 -32.34 -16.14 40.91
CA LEU A 4 -32.08 -14.94 40.09
C LEU A 4 -31.03 -15.26 39.01
N ALA A 5 -31.20 -16.37 38.27
CA ALA A 5 -30.18 -16.85 37.31
C ALA A 5 -30.71 -17.03 35.87
N HIS A 6 -31.85 -16.43 35.51
CA HIS A 6 -32.47 -16.65 34.19
C HIS A 6 -32.37 -15.49 33.19
N LYS A 7 -31.86 -14.30 33.57
CA LYS A 7 -31.81 -13.16 32.64
C LYS A 7 -30.53 -13.04 31.80
N PHE A 8 -29.48 -13.81 32.10
CA PHE A 8 -28.17 -13.68 31.43
C PHE A 8 -27.90 -14.70 30.31
N LYS A 9 -28.87 -15.57 29.96
CA LYS A 9 -28.65 -16.66 28.99
C LYS A 9 -29.35 -16.50 27.63
N LEU A 10 -30.19 -15.47 27.47
CA LEU A 10 -30.90 -15.20 26.21
C LEU A 10 -30.26 -14.07 25.37
N TRP A 11 -29.42 -13.24 25.98
CA TRP A 11 -28.71 -12.17 25.29
C TRP A 11 -27.70 -12.65 24.22
N PRO A 12 -26.90 -13.73 24.42
CA PRO A 12 -25.91 -14.13 23.43
C PRO A 12 -26.55 -14.82 22.20
N LEU A 13 -27.75 -15.38 22.35
CA LEU A 13 -28.48 -16.03 21.24
C LEU A 13 -29.18 -15.00 20.34
N LEU A 14 -29.66 -13.88 20.89
CA LEU A 14 -30.28 -12.81 20.10
C LEU A 14 -29.23 -12.06 19.26
N LEU A 15 -28.04 -11.81 19.80
CA LEU A 15 -26.93 -11.21 19.05
C LEU A 15 -26.42 -12.10 17.91
N LEU A 16 -26.43 -13.43 18.09
CA LEU A 16 -26.01 -14.37 17.04
C LEU A 16 -26.99 -14.38 15.85
N SER A 17 -28.29 -14.17 16.11
CA SER A 17 -29.30 -14.10 15.03
C SER A 17 -29.20 -12.83 14.18
N ILE A 18 -28.77 -11.70 14.74
CA ILE A 18 -28.64 -10.42 14.00
C ILE A 18 -27.52 -10.52 12.95
N VAL A 19 -26.44 -11.27 13.22
CA VAL A 19 -25.34 -11.46 12.27
C VAL A 19 -25.73 -12.39 11.10
N TYR A 20 -26.74 -13.25 11.28
CA TYR A 20 -27.18 -14.22 10.26
C TYR A 20 -28.09 -13.63 9.17
N VAL A 21 -28.71 -12.46 9.43
CA VAL A 21 -29.67 -11.82 8.53
C VAL A 21 -29.14 -10.57 7.84
N ILE A 22 -27.86 -10.22 8.02
CA ILE A 22 -27.25 -9.17 7.20
C ILE A 22 -26.86 -9.83 5.88
N PRO A 23 -27.56 -9.58 4.75
CA PRO A 23 -26.97 -9.90 3.47
C PRO A 23 -25.68 -9.10 3.36
N ILE A 24 -24.56 -9.81 3.32
CA ILE A 24 -23.30 -9.30 2.79
C ILE A 24 -23.52 -8.99 1.32
N HIS A 25 -24.27 -7.94 1.02
CA HIS A 25 -24.06 -7.15 -0.17
C HIS A 25 -22.73 -6.46 0.02
N ALA A 26 -21.67 -7.26 -0.17
CA ALA A 26 -20.34 -6.75 -0.41
C ALA A 26 -20.47 -5.65 -1.45
N LEU A 27 -19.87 -4.50 -1.18
CA LEU A 27 -19.67 -3.44 -2.16
C LEU A 27 -18.75 -4.03 -3.23
N ASN A 28 -19.34 -4.70 -4.21
CA ASN A 28 -18.66 -5.22 -5.38
C ASN A 28 -18.29 -4.03 -6.26
N ILE A 29 -17.19 -3.36 -5.94
CA ILE A 29 -16.51 -2.50 -6.92
C ILE A 29 -15.81 -3.46 -7.88
N GLY A 30 -16.60 -4.08 -8.76
CA GLY A 30 -16.11 -5.00 -9.76
C GLY A 30 -15.29 -4.24 -10.81
N ILE A 31 -13.97 -4.20 -10.65
CA ILE A 31 -13.07 -4.09 -11.81
C ILE A 31 -12.94 -5.51 -12.37
N HIS A 32 -13.93 -5.91 -13.16
CA HIS A 32 -13.80 -7.04 -14.06
C HIS A 32 -12.98 -6.56 -15.26
N ALA A 33 -11.72 -6.95 -15.31
CA ALA A 33 -10.90 -6.83 -16.51
C ALA A 33 -11.29 -7.97 -17.46
N ASP A 34 -12.41 -7.79 -18.17
CA ASP A 34 -12.73 -8.59 -19.34
C ASP A 34 -12.64 -7.71 -20.60
N GLY A 35 -12.06 -8.26 -21.65
CA GLY A 35 -11.66 -7.56 -22.85
C GLY A 35 -12.86 -7.05 -23.65
N GLY A 36 -13.33 -5.85 -23.36
CA GLY A 36 -14.33 -5.17 -24.17
C GLY A 36 -15.20 -4.20 -23.39
N GLN A 37 -14.91 -2.90 -23.54
CA GLN A 37 -15.84 -1.78 -23.29
C GLN A 37 -16.56 -1.74 -21.93
N LEU A 38 -15.82 -1.69 -20.83
CA LEU A 38 -16.22 -0.80 -19.74
C LEU A 38 -15.86 0.62 -20.17
N SER A 39 -16.79 1.31 -20.85
CA SER A 39 -16.76 2.78 -20.88
C SER A 39 -17.16 3.29 -19.50
N LEU A 40 -16.31 3.04 -18.49
CA LEU A 40 -16.03 4.08 -17.52
C LEU A 40 -15.70 5.27 -18.41
N ASN A 41 -16.55 6.29 -18.43
CA ASN A 41 -16.08 7.61 -18.79
C ASN A 41 -15.00 7.91 -17.75
N LYS A 42 -13.78 7.42 -17.99
CA LYS A 42 -12.60 7.75 -17.21
C LYS A 42 -12.49 9.23 -17.42
N GLU A 43 -12.96 9.98 -16.43
CA GLU A 43 -12.68 11.39 -16.33
C GLU A 43 -11.15 11.51 -16.37
N CYS A 44 -10.66 11.80 -17.56
CA CYS A 44 -9.27 12.07 -17.83
C CYS A 44 -9.07 13.56 -17.67
N SER A 45 -7.90 13.96 -17.20
CA SER A 45 -7.61 15.34 -16.94
C SER A 45 -7.18 16.08 -18.20
N ARG A 46 -7.66 17.33 -18.34
CA ARG A 46 -7.14 18.33 -19.29
C ARG A 46 -6.52 19.53 -18.58
N THR A 47 -6.50 19.50 -17.25
CA THR A 47 -6.13 20.62 -16.38
C THR A 47 -4.93 20.25 -15.51
N CYS A 48 -4.06 21.21 -15.28
CA CYS A 48 -2.89 21.01 -14.43
C CYS A 48 -3.29 21.18 -12.96
N GLU A 49 -3.58 20.07 -12.30
CA GLU A 49 -4.02 20.05 -10.90
C GLU A 49 -2.83 20.17 -9.94
N SER A 50 -3.08 20.70 -8.74
CA SER A 50 -2.11 20.73 -7.65
C SER A 50 -2.82 20.54 -6.30
N GLU A 51 -3.61 19.47 -6.21
CA GLU A 51 -4.46 19.19 -5.06
C GLU A 51 -3.91 18.03 -4.22
N PHE A 52 -4.15 18.09 -2.90
CA PHE A 52 -3.79 17.01 -1.96
C PHE A 52 -2.31 16.58 -2.02
N CYS A 53 -1.40 17.54 -2.19
CA CYS A 53 0.04 17.33 -2.46
C CYS A 53 0.75 16.37 -1.48
N GLY A 54 0.33 16.33 -0.21
CA GLY A 54 0.90 15.50 0.84
C GLY A 54 0.13 14.20 1.13
N VAL A 55 -0.98 13.96 0.44
CA VAL A 55 -1.93 12.89 0.78
C VAL A 55 -2.00 11.87 -0.36
N PRO A 56 -1.15 10.83 -0.37
CA PRO A 56 -0.98 9.93 -1.52
C PRO A 56 -2.27 9.33 -2.11
N PRO A 57 -3.29 8.93 -1.33
CA PRO A 57 -4.55 8.44 -1.89
C PRO A 57 -5.33 9.44 -2.74
N PHE A 58 -5.16 10.75 -2.50
CA PHE A 58 -5.93 11.82 -3.13
C PHE A 58 -5.08 12.78 -3.98
N LEU A 59 -3.76 12.59 -3.97
CA LEU A 59 -2.81 13.44 -4.70
C LEU A 59 -3.20 13.53 -6.18
N ARG A 60 -3.38 14.77 -6.64
CA ARG A 60 -3.55 15.12 -8.06
C ARG A 60 -2.56 16.21 -8.40
N TYR A 61 -1.53 15.83 -9.16
CA TYR A 61 -0.49 16.74 -9.61
C TYR A 61 -0.38 16.69 -11.14
N GLY A 62 -0.42 17.86 -11.77
CA GLY A 62 -0.48 17.97 -13.22
C GLY A 62 -1.71 17.23 -13.77
N LYS A 63 -1.55 16.59 -14.93
CA LYS A 63 -2.62 15.80 -15.56
C LYS A 63 -2.50 14.30 -15.30
N TYR A 64 -1.33 13.81 -14.88
CA TYR A 64 -1.01 12.38 -14.88
C TYR A 64 -0.56 11.84 -13.52
N CYS A 65 -0.14 12.67 -12.56
CA CYS A 65 0.31 12.15 -11.27
C CYS A 65 -0.88 11.98 -10.31
N GLY A 66 -1.34 10.74 -10.12
CA GLY A 66 -2.32 10.38 -9.11
C GLY A 66 -2.77 8.93 -9.21
N ILE A 67 -3.41 8.40 -8.17
CA ILE A 67 -3.96 7.04 -8.19
C ILE A 67 -5.27 7.05 -8.99
N LEU A 68 -5.38 6.18 -10.00
CA LEU A 68 -6.55 6.10 -10.89
C LEU A 68 -6.89 7.45 -11.56
N TYR A 69 -5.90 8.31 -11.72
CA TYR A 69 -6.00 9.64 -12.30
C TYR A 69 -5.00 9.73 -13.45
N THR A 70 -5.43 10.20 -14.61
CA THR A 70 -4.57 10.27 -15.80
C THR A 70 -5.06 11.35 -16.76
N GLY A 71 -4.21 11.83 -17.66
CA GLY A 71 -4.54 12.86 -18.64
C GLY A 71 -5.26 12.31 -19.87
N CYS A 72 -6.03 13.15 -20.54
CA CYS A 72 -6.75 12.75 -21.75
C CYS A 72 -5.80 12.44 -22.92
N PRO A 73 -6.24 11.60 -23.90
CA PRO A 73 -5.49 11.38 -25.12
C PRO A 73 -5.13 12.70 -25.83
N GLY A 74 -3.85 12.86 -26.17
CA GLY A 74 -3.33 14.06 -26.85
C GLY A 74 -2.98 15.23 -25.93
N GLU A 75 -3.31 15.16 -24.64
CA GLU A 75 -2.86 16.16 -23.68
C GLU A 75 -1.34 16.07 -23.46
N GLN A 76 -0.70 17.22 -23.37
CA GLN A 76 0.71 17.30 -22.97
C GLN A 76 0.81 17.37 -21.44
N PRO A 77 1.89 16.80 -20.86
CA PRO A 77 2.16 16.93 -19.43
C PRO A 77 2.44 18.38 -19.06
N CYS A 78 2.07 18.76 -17.84
CA CYS A 78 2.20 20.12 -17.33
C CYS A 78 3.66 20.53 -17.07
N ASP A 79 4.48 19.59 -16.62
CA ASP A 79 5.92 19.76 -16.42
C ASP A 79 6.67 18.42 -16.60
N LEU A 80 7.98 18.41 -16.33
CA LEU A 80 8.80 17.21 -16.45
C LEU A 80 8.50 16.12 -15.41
N LEU A 81 7.93 16.47 -14.23
CA LEU A 81 7.49 15.49 -13.25
C LEU A 81 6.21 14.81 -13.73
N ASP A 82 5.26 15.59 -14.23
CA ASP A 82 4.02 15.11 -14.83
C ASP A 82 4.29 14.23 -16.06
N ALA A 83 5.35 14.55 -16.83
CA ALA A 83 5.82 13.70 -17.93
C ALA A 83 6.33 12.33 -17.46
N CYS A 84 6.90 12.22 -16.25
CA CYS A 84 7.26 10.93 -15.67
C CYS A 84 6.00 10.12 -15.34
N CYS A 85 4.97 10.76 -14.79
CA CYS A 85 3.69 10.12 -14.47
C CYS A 85 2.96 9.66 -15.74
N MET A 86 2.92 10.49 -16.79
CA MET A 86 2.35 10.11 -18.09
C MET A 86 2.98 8.83 -18.66
N LYS A 87 4.32 8.71 -18.56
CA LYS A 87 5.04 7.50 -19.00
C LYS A 87 4.73 6.29 -18.11
N HIS A 88 4.62 6.49 -16.80
CA HIS A 88 4.28 5.44 -15.86
C HIS A 88 2.86 4.91 -16.13
N ASP A 89 1.87 5.79 -16.26
CA ASP A 89 0.49 5.44 -16.59
C ASP A 89 0.41 4.61 -17.88
N HIS A 90 1.10 5.03 -18.93
CA HIS A 90 1.15 4.29 -20.19
C HIS A 90 1.82 2.91 -20.02
N CYS A 91 2.89 2.82 -19.23
CA CYS A 91 3.52 1.54 -18.91
C CYS A 91 2.56 0.62 -18.16
N ILE A 92 1.84 1.13 -17.15
CA ILE A 92 0.83 0.37 -16.41
C ILE A 92 -0.31 -0.06 -17.32
N GLN A 93 -0.77 0.80 -18.23
CA GLN A 93 -1.83 0.46 -19.19
C GLN A 93 -1.41 -0.71 -20.09
N ILE A 94 -0.15 -0.73 -20.54
CA ILE A 94 0.40 -1.83 -21.35
C ILE A 94 0.57 -3.11 -20.52
N LYS A 95 1.04 -2.99 -19.26
CA LYS A 95 1.33 -4.15 -18.40
C LYS A 95 0.13 -4.69 -17.63
N GLY A 96 -0.93 -3.91 -17.49
CA GLY A 96 -2.16 -4.27 -16.76
C GLY A 96 -2.02 -4.36 -15.25
N ASN A 97 -0.92 -3.89 -14.64
CA ASN A 97 -0.67 -4.06 -13.21
C ASN A 97 0.19 -2.93 -12.61
N TYR A 98 -0.37 -2.15 -11.67
CA TYR A 98 0.32 -1.09 -10.92
C TYR A 98 1.52 -1.57 -10.08
N LEU A 99 1.61 -2.86 -9.79
CA LEU A 99 2.73 -3.46 -9.06
C LEU A 99 3.86 -3.93 -9.99
N ASN A 100 3.76 -3.66 -11.30
CA ASN A 100 4.81 -4.03 -12.24
C ASN A 100 6.14 -3.38 -11.86
N LYS A 101 7.12 -4.22 -11.49
CA LYS A 101 8.44 -3.78 -11.02
C LYS A 101 9.17 -2.91 -12.04
N GLN A 102 9.06 -3.20 -13.34
CA GLN A 102 9.75 -2.44 -14.37
C GLN A 102 9.20 -1.03 -14.45
N CYS A 103 7.87 -0.87 -14.57
CA CYS A 103 7.23 0.44 -14.62
C CYS A 103 7.57 1.29 -13.39
N ASN A 104 7.51 0.69 -12.20
CA ASN A 104 7.77 1.41 -10.95
C ASN A 104 9.25 1.83 -10.79
N LEU A 105 10.21 1.00 -11.24
CA LEU A 105 11.63 1.35 -11.21
C LEU A 105 11.99 2.42 -12.25
N GLU A 106 11.46 2.31 -13.47
CA GLU A 106 11.66 3.33 -14.50
C GLU A 106 11.07 4.68 -14.08
N PHE A 107 9.91 4.65 -13.43
CA PHE A 107 9.28 5.85 -12.89
C PHE A 107 10.12 6.52 -11.80
N LEU A 108 10.62 5.75 -10.81
CA LEU A 108 11.54 6.28 -9.79
C LEU A 108 12.80 6.89 -10.39
N ASN A 109 13.38 6.26 -11.42
CA ASN A 109 14.53 6.80 -12.14
C ASN A 109 14.21 8.11 -12.86
N CYS A 110 13.02 8.22 -13.46
CA CYS A 110 12.56 9.44 -14.10
C CYS A 110 12.40 10.58 -13.08
N VAL A 111 11.72 10.33 -11.97
CA VAL A 111 11.51 11.30 -10.88
C VAL A 111 12.85 11.78 -10.29
N ALA A 112 13.82 10.86 -10.12
CA ALA A 112 15.16 11.22 -9.65
C ALA A 112 15.90 12.15 -10.62
N ARG A 113 15.78 11.91 -11.94
CA ARG A 113 16.37 12.78 -12.97
C ARG A 113 15.70 14.16 -12.99
N PHE A 114 14.38 14.23 -12.87
CA PHE A 114 13.65 15.48 -12.74
C PHE A 114 14.13 16.27 -11.51
N LYS A 115 14.22 15.62 -10.35
CA LYS A 115 14.72 16.27 -9.13
C LYS A 115 16.12 16.84 -9.33
N LYS A 116 17.01 16.09 -9.99
CA LYS A 116 18.38 16.51 -10.26
C LYS A 116 18.47 17.65 -11.28
N SER A 117 17.55 17.73 -12.24
CA SER A 117 17.61 18.77 -13.27
C SER A 117 17.25 20.16 -12.74
N GLY A 118 16.53 20.24 -11.62
CA GLY A 118 16.04 21.51 -11.08
C GLY A 118 15.09 22.23 -12.04
N ALA A 119 14.46 21.49 -12.97
CA ALA A 119 13.56 22.06 -13.94
C ALA A 119 12.35 22.72 -13.26
N PRO A 120 11.85 23.84 -13.80
CA PRO A 120 10.71 24.52 -13.22
C PRO A 120 9.43 23.68 -13.33
N THR A 121 8.49 23.94 -12.43
CA THR A 121 7.12 23.41 -12.50
C THR A 121 6.21 24.33 -13.32
N PHE A 122 4.99 23.88 -13.58
CA PHE A 122 3.98 24.65 -14.32
C PHE A 122 3.48 25.86 -13.53
N LYS A 123 2.99 26.87 -14.26
CA LYS A 123 2.46 28.11 -13.70
C LYS A 123 1.19 27.83 -12.88
N GLY A 124 1.11 28.41 -11.68
CA GLY A 124 -0.05 28.28 -10.81
C GLY A 124 -0.04 27.02 -9.93
N ASN A 125 1.02 26.21 -9.98
CA ASN A 125 1.19 25.09 -9.07
C ASN A 125 1.22 25.56 -7.60
N THR A 126 0.33 25.00 -6.78
CA THR A 126 0.27 25.29 -5.33
C THR A 126 1.00 24.26 -4.47
N CYS A 127 1.42 23.14 -5.04
CA CYS A 127 2.19 22.11 -4.36
C CYS A 127 3.66 22.47 -4.23
N LYS A 128 4.26 22.09 -3.10
CA LYS A 128 5.72 22.00 -2.99
C LYS A 128 6.20 20.77 -3.75
N VAL A 129 6.93 20.98 -4.84
CA VAL A 129 7.39 19.90 -5.73
C VAL A 129 8.20 18.82 -4.99
N ASP A 130 9.05 19.21 -4.05
CA ASP A 130 9.82 18.26 -3.23
C ASP A 130 8.92 17.37 -2.35
N GLU A 131 7.81 17.89 -1.85
CA GLU A 131 6.84 17.13 -1.07
C GLU A 131 6.15 16.07 -1.94
N VAL A 132 5.71 16.48 -3.13
CA VAL A 132 5.11 15.58 -4.13
C VAL A 132 6.07 14.45 -4.50
N ILE A 133 7.35 14.77 -4.77
CA ILE A 133 8.38 13.76 -5.05
C ILE A 133 8.55 12.79 -3.88
N GLN A 134 8.56 13.29 -2.64
CA GLN A 134 8.69 12.41 -1.46
C GLN A 134 7.51 11.45 -1.32
N VAL A 135 6.29 11.94 -1.53
CA VAL A 135 5.07 11.12 -1.51
C VAL A 135 5.12 10.06 -2.59
N ILE A 136 5.44 10.45 -3.83
CA ILE A 136 5.59 9.54 -4.97
C ILE A 136 6.61 8.45 -4.67
N ASN A 137 7.80 8.81 -4.19
CA ASN A 137 8.85 7.83 -3.88
C ASN A 137 8.41 6.82 -2.82
N LYS A 138 7.73 7.28 -1.75
CA LYS A 138 7.21 6.39 -0.70
C LYS A 138 6.22 5.36 -1.24
N VAL A 139 5.25 5.81 -2.04
CA VAL A 139 4.23 4.92 -2.63
C VAL A 139 4.88 3.93 -3.60
N MET A 140 5.80 4.39 -4.45
CA MET A 140 6.43 3.52 -5.45
C MET A 140 7.38 2.49 -4.84
N HIS A 141 8.10 2.83 -3.77
CA HIS A 141 8.88 1.85 -3.01
C HIS A 141 7.97 0.77 -2.39
N ALA A 142 6.83 1.17 -1.81
CA ALA A 142 5.85 0.23 -1.28
C ALA A 142 5.29 -0.69 -2.39
N ALA A 143 4.96 -0.13 -3.56
CA ALA A 143 4.46 -0.91 -4.71
C ALA A 143 5.47 -1.94 -5.20
N ILE A 144 6.76 -1.59 -5.27
CA ILE A 144 7.83 -2.54 -5.65
C ILE A 144 7.97 -3.66 -4.63
N VAL A 145 7.90 -3.36 -3.33
CA VAL A 145 7.97 -4.37 -2.27
C VAL A 145 6.75 -5.31 -2.36
N ALA A 146 5.55 -4.75 -2.52
CA ALA A 146 4.32 -5.53 -2.67
C ALA A 146 4.37 -6.46 -3.89
N GLY A 147 4.83 -5.97 -5.05
CA GLY A 147 5.01 -6.78 -6.25
C GLY A 147 5.94 -7.98 -6.02
N LYS A 148 7.08 -7.78 -5.34
CA LYS A 148 8.00 -8.88 -4.99
C LYS A 148 7.37 -9.93 -4.07
N ILE A 149 6.55 -9.51 -3.10
CA ILE A 149 5.88 -10.42 -2.17
C ILE A 149 4.87 -11.28 -2.92
N ILE A 150 4.07 -10.68 -3.79
CA ILE A 150 3.06 -11.39 -4.60
C ILE A 150 3.75 -12.37 -5.56
N ASP A 151 4.82 -11.95 -6.22
CA ASP A 151 5.62 -12.83 -7.09
C ASP A 151 6.19 -14.03 -6.31
N TYR A 152 6.68 -13.80 -5.09
CA TYR A 152 7.21 -14.84 -4.22
C TYR A 152 6.13 -15.83 -3.77
N GLU A 153 4.98 -15.32 -3.31
CA GLU A 153 3.85 -16.16 -2.88
C GLU A 153 3.32 -17.00 -4.06
N HIS A 154 3.22 -16.41 -5.26
CA HIS A 154 2.84 -17.14 -6.46
C HIS A 154 3.86 -18.24 -6.82
N SER A 155 5.16 -17.95 -6.74
CA SER A 155 6.22 -18.93 -6.98
C SER A 155 6.20 -20.09 -5.98
N HIS A 156 5.78 -19.83 -4.73
CA HIS A 156 5.75 -20.83 -3.66
C HIS A 156 4.44 -21.61 -3.56
N ARG A 157 3.35 -21.11 -4.17
CA ARG A 157 2.11 -21.87 -4.34
C ARG A 157 2.22 -22.94 -5.44
N ILE A 158 3.09 -22.73 -6.45
CA ILE A 158 3.34 -23.68 -7.56
C ILE A 158 4.36 -24.77 -7.17
N ARG A 159 5.22 -24.53 -6.17
CA ARG A 159 6.07 -25.61 -5.63
C ARG A 159 5.28 -26.36 -4.58
N PRO A 160 4.94 -27.65 -4.77
CA PRO A 160 4.53 -28.46 -3.63
C PRO A 160 5.71 -28.42 -2.65
N VAL A 161 5.50 -27.75 -1.51
CA VAL A 161 6.37 -27.99 -0.37
C VAL A 161 6.22 -29.47 -0.10
N LYS A 162 7.21 -30.27 -0.50
CA LYS A 162 7.32 -31.65 -0.09
C LYS A 162 7.52 -31.59 1.41
N PHE A 163 6.42 -31.58 2.15
CA PHE A 163 6.41 -31.77 3.59
C PHE A 163 7.03 -33.14 3.81
N ARG A 164 8.34 -33.11 4.04
CA ARG A 164 9.07 -34.26 4.53
C ARG A 164 8.43 -34.53 5.89
N HIS A 165 7.60 -35.57 5.93
CA HIS A 165 6.94 -36.03 7.13
C HIS A 165 8.02 -36.23 8.19
N GLY A 166 8.13 -35.27 9.08
CA GLY A 166 9.07 -35.23 10.18
C GLY A 166 8.29 -34.69 11.35
N LEU A 167 7.61 -35.62 12.04
CA LEU A 167 6.96 -35.48 13.34
C LEU A 167 6.60 -34.04 13.73
N CYS A 168 5.32 -33.69 13.54
CA CYS A 168 4.68 -32.66 14.33
C CYS A 168 4.74 -33.11 15.80
N THR A 169 5.83 -32.76 16.49
CA THR A 169 5.93 -33.02 17.92
C THR A 169 4.97 -32.05 18.61
N ILE A 170 4.16 -32.63 19.50
CA ILE A 170 3.14 -32.01 20.37
C ILE A 170 3.61 -30.73 21.10
N ARG A 171 4.90 -30.42 21.07
CA ARG A 171 5.56 -29.26 21.66
C ARG A 171 5.11 -27.91 21.07
N SER A 172 4.71 -27.85 19.79
CA SER A 172 4.27 -26.58 19.17
C SER A 172 2.86 -26.13 19.59
N VAL A 173 1.96 -27.08 19.88
CA VAL A 173 0.59 -26.75 20.34
C VAL A 173 0.61 -26.25 21.78
N LEU A 174 1.50 -26.81 22.62
CA LEU A 174 1.66 -26.39 24.01
C LEU A 174 2.27 -24.97 24.13
N HIS A 175 3.10 -24.57 23.17
CA HIS A 175 3.69 -23.22 23.14
C HIS A 175 2.67 -22.13 22.77
N LEU A 176 1.72 -22.43 21.88
CA LEU A 176 0.62 -21.52 21.53
C LEU A 176 -0.41 -21.41 22.66
N LEU A 177 -0.69 -22.49 23.39
CA LEU A 177 -1.57 -22.46 24.57
C LEU A 177 -0.98 -21.62 25.72
N ARG A 178 0.35 -21.61 25.88
CA ARG A 178 1.03 -20.75 26.87
C ARG A 178 0.92 -19.26 26.55
N ILE A 179 0.98 -18.88 25.28
CA ILE A 179 0.88 -17.49 24.83
C ILE A 179 -0.55 -16.96 24.98
N LEU A 180 -1.56 -17.80 24.78
CA LEU A 180 -2.96 -17.37 24.80
C LEU A 180 -3.58 -17.34 26.21
N TYR A 181 -3.04 -18.07 27.19
CA TYR A 181 -3.64 -18.19 28.53
C TYR A 181 -2.87 -17.55 29.68
N TRP A 182 -1.64 -17.06 29.47
CA TRP A 182 -0.90 -16.35 30.52
C TRP A 182 -0.41 -14.99 29.99
N GLY A 183 -1.25 -13.99 30.18
CA GLY A 183 -0.87 -12.60 29.97
C GLY A 183 0.07 -12.11 31.07
N GLY A 184 1.15 -11.45 30.68
CA GLY A 184 1.74 -10.35 31.44
C GLY A 184 3.13 -10.54 32.05
N PHE A 185 4.03 -9.67 31.57
CA PHE A 185 4.88 -8.77 32.39
C PHE A 185 6.32 -9.18 32.78
N LEU A 186 7.26 -8.52 32.07
CA LEU A 186 8.52 -7.84 32.45
C LEU A 186 9.60 -8.47 33.36
N GLU A 187 10.85 -8.19 32.95
CA GLU A 187 11.98 -7.57 33.69
C GLU A 187 13.29 -8.33 33.36
N SER A 188 14.14 -7.79 32.48
CA SER A 188 15.38 -7.03 32.74
C SER A 188 16.57 -7.86 33.25
N ASP A 189 17.67 -7.83 32.47
CA ASP A 189 19.08 -7.74 32.85
C ASP A 189 19.90 -7.85 31.54
N GLY A 190 20.90 -7.05 31.19
CA GLY A 190 21.78 -6.19 31.98
C GLY A 190 23.24 -6.62 31.76
N HIS A 191 24.10 -5.69 31.29
CA HIS A 191 25.57 -5.73 31.11
C HIS A 191 26.17 -6.35 29.82
N GLY A 192 27.16 -5.75 29.14
CA GLY A 192 28.04 -4.60 29.42
C GLY A 192 28.46 -3.90 28.09
N ARG A 193 28.56 -2.57 28.05
CA ARG A 193 29.66 -1.66 28.49
C ARG A 193 30.71 -1.44 27.40
N GLY A 194 30.65 -0.25 26.81
CA GLY A 194 31.62 0.33 25.87
C GLY A 194 31.37 1.83 25.70
N THR A 195 31.69 2.61 26.74
CA THR A 195 31.93 4.07 26.77
C THR A 195 33.28 4.39 26.12
N ILE A 196 33.68 5.54 25.57
CA ILE A 196 33.27 6.95 25.35
C ILE A 196 34.32 7.44 24.30
N THR A 197 34.05 8.28 23.30
CA THR A 197 34.28 9.74 23.34
C THR A 197 33.69 10.41 22.11
N THR A 198 32.90 11.44 22.36
CA THR A 198 32.51 12.53 21.48
C THR A 198 33.65 13.53 21.34
N GLU A 199 34.07 13.88 20.12
CA GLU A 199 34.69 15.17 19.82
C GLU A 199 34.35 15.62 18.38
N SER A 200 33.55 16.68 18.29
CA SER A 200 33.63 17.73 17.28
C SER A 200 33.13 18.99 17.99
N PRO A 201 33.85 20.12 17.92
CA PRO A 201 33.56 21.07 16.83
C PRO A 201 34.75 21.94 16.33
N GLN A 202 34.54 22.50 15.14
CA GLN A 202 35.09 23.75 14.57
C GLN A 202 36.58 23.84 14.15
N ALA A 203 36.78 23.86 12.82
CA ALA A 203 37.35 24.98 12.05
C ALA A 203 37.05 24.78 10.55
#